data_AF-B2VTA6-F1
#
_entry.id   AF-B2VTA6-F1
#
_cell.length_a   1.000
_cell.length_b   1.000
_cell.length_c   1.000
_cell.angle_alpha   90.00
_cell.angle_beta   90.00
_cell.angle_gamma   90.00
#
_symmetry.space_group_name_H-M   'P 1'
#
loop_
_entity.id
_entity.type
_entity.pdbx_description
1 polymer ?
#
loop_
_entity_poly.entity_id
_entity_poly.type
_entity_poly.pdbx_seq_one_letter_code
_entity_poly.pdbx_strand_id
1 'polypeptide(L)'
;MSSSSQVTESWIASFCGLLGHEYFAEVSEDFIEDDFNLTGLQSQVPMYKEALEMILDVEPEDDEDEEEEEEEEDEEDEILGDERAPGYRRAGDRRHLRIASDLSVIESSAELLYGLIHQRYITSRPGIQQMAEKYELQHFGTCPRVNCNSCKVLPVGLNDSPGHETVKLFCPSCLDVYTPPNSRFQTVDGAFFGTTFPSLFFMTFTDLDIGGGLRNNTSNTIDALQQLQSQSADGKARNTTPSNVTSINGVAPHNLAPGLGTGSIYEPRIYGFRVSERARSGPRMKWLRMRPTDVTELDEMRRYWEEHDEDADRPDDDDLNMVDVAEGGKGTPVDRRKKAIRTRRRPTNGSNAAGGSPMDTNGVGAAAG
;
A
#
# COMPACT_ATOMS: atom_id res chain seq x y z
N MET A 1 -14.74 14.48 -42.24
CA MET A 1 -15.17 14.34 -40.83
C MET A 1 -14.00 13.71 -40.11
N SER A 2 -13.62 14.30 -38.99
CA SER A 2 -12.30 14.24 -38.35
C SER A 2 -11.71 12.83 -38.23
N SER A 3 -10.51 12.64 -38.80
CA SER A 3 -9.57 11.63 -38.29
C SER A 3 -9.16 12.10 -36.89
N SER A 4 -9.74 11.51 -35.86
CA SER A 4 -9.12 11.52 -34.55
C SER A 4 -7.83 10.72 -34.69
N SER A 5 -6.69 11.38 -34.49
CA SER A 5 -5.40 10.75 -34.25
C SER A 5 -5.65 9.58 -33.29
N GLN A 6 -5.38 8.35 -33.73
CA GLN A 6 -5.26 7.25 -32.79
C GLN A 6 -4.03 7.60 -31.94
N VAL A 7 -4.27 8.14 -30.74
CA VAL A 7 -3.22 8.23 -29.73
C VAL A 7 -2.87 6.78 -29.44
N THR A 8 -1.67 6.36 -29.81
CA THR A 8 -1.13 5.07 -29.39
C THR A 8 -1.13 5.09 -27.86
N GLU A 9 -1.81 4.12 -27.26
CA GLU A 9 -1.85 3.97 -25.81
C GLU A 9 -0.45 3.52 -25.36
N SER A 10 0.12 4.19 -24.36
CA SER A 10 1.46 3.82 -23.86
C SER A 10 1.44 2.44 -23.23
N TRP A 11 2.60 1.78 -23.15
CA TRP A 11 2.75 0.48 -22.49
C TRP A 11 2.16 0.50 -21.09
N ILE A 12 2.41 1.57 -20.32
CA ILE A 12 1.91 1.74 -18.95
C ILE A 12 0.38 1.77 -18.92
N ALA A 13 -0.26 2.57 -19.78
CA ALA A 13 -1.71 2.66 -19.85
C ALA A 13 -2.34 1.32 -20.28
N SER A 14 -1.74 0.67 -21.28
CA SER A 14 -2.12 -0.66 -21.75
C SER A 14 -2.05 -1.69 -20.63
N PHE A 15 -0.92 -1.75 -19.90
CA PHE A 15 -0.70 -2.66 -18.77
C PHE A 15 -1.70 -2.43 -17.64
N CYS A 16 -1.96 -1.17 -17.24
CA CYS A 16 -2.95 -0.85 -16.21
C CYS A 16 -4.40 -1.09 -16.66
N GLY A 17 -4.67 -1.08 -17.97
CA GLY A 17 -5.95 -1.39 -18.58
C GLY A 17 -6.28 -2.90 -18.66
N LEU A 18 -5.29 -3.78 -18.44
CA LEU A 18 -5.49 -5.22 -18.48
C LEU A 18 -6.48 -5.70 -17.40
N LEU A 19 -7.22 -6.77 -17.73
CA LEU A 19 -8.14 -7.40 -16.80
C LEU A 19 -7.38 -7.97 -15.59
N GLY A 20 -7.72 -7.50 -14.38
CA GLY A 20 -7.03 -7.87 -13.15
C GLY A 20 -6.01 -6.82 -12.68
N HIS A 21 -5.65 -5.85 -13.53
CA HIS A 21 -4.68 -4.80 -13.19
C HIS A 21 -5.34 -3.52 -12.67
N GLU A 22 -6.63 -3.59 -12.30
CA GLU A 22 -7.39 -2.40 -11.88
C GLU A 22 -6.86 -1.75 -10.58
N TYR A 23 -6.01 -2.47 -9.83
CA TYR A 23 -5.41 -1.96 -8.60
C TYR A 23 -4.14 -1.12 -8.82
N PHE A 24 -3.49 -1.22 -9.98
CA PHE A 24 -2.27 -0.46 -10.27
C PHE A 24 -2.57 1.02 -10.49
N ALA A 25 -1.70 1.90 -10.01
CA ALA A 25 -1.67 3.30 -10.43
C ALA A 25 -0.75 3.44 -11.65
N GLU A 26 -1.10 4.33 -12.57
CA GLU A 26 -0.24 4.65 -13.71
C GLU A 26 0.96 5.46 -13.21
N VAL A 27 2.12 4.80 -13.16
CA VAL A 27 3.38 5.45 -12.77
C VAL A 27 3.78 6.48 -13.83
N SER A 28 4.10 7.69 -13.39
CA SER A 28 4.61 8.76 -14.26
C SER A 28 5.96 8.39 -14.86
N GLU A 29 6.16 8.64 -16.15
CA GLU A 29 7.44 8.45 -16.84
C GLU A 29 8.57 9.25 -16.16
N ASP A 30 8.34 10.51 -15.76
CA ASP A 30 9.28 11.31 -14.95
C ASP A 30 9.82 10.59 -13.70
N PHE A 31 9.02 9.72 -13.07
CA PHE A 31 9.46 8.96 -11.90
C PHE A 31 10.38 7.80 -12.28
N ILE A 32 10.12 7.18 -13.44
CA ILE A 32 10.89 6.05 -14.00
C ILE A 32 12.21 6.54 -14.58
N GLU A 33 12.23 7.69 -15.26
CA GLU A 33 13.43 8.28 -15.85
C GLU A 33 14.49 8.70 -14.82
N ASP A 34 14.09 8.93 -13.56
CA ASP A 34 15.02 9.21 -12.48
C ASP A 34 15.61 7.91 -11.90
N ASP A 35 16.82 7.57 -12.36
CA ASP A 35 17.62 6.40 -11.94
C ASP A 35 17.71 6.22 -10.42
N PHE A 36 17.65 7.31 -9.63
CA PHE A 36 17.68 7.22 -8.18
C PHE A 36 16.51 6.38 -7.65
N ASN A 37 15.31 6.52 -8.24
CA ASN A 37 14.11 5.79 -7.86
C ASN A 37 14.20 4.30 -8.23
N LEU A 38 15.04 3.94 -9.21
CA LEU A 38 15.24 2.57 -9.71
C LEU A 38 16.41 1.82 -9.06
N THR A 39 17.15 2.48 -8.16
CA THR A 39 18.34 1.93 -7.50
C THR A 39 18.11 0.51 -6.97
N GLY A 40 18.97 -0.44 -7.38
CA GLY A 40 18.95 -1.83 -6.92
C GLY A 40 17.93 -2.76 -7.60
N LEU A 41 17.13 -2.28 -8.55
CA LEU A 41 16.20 -3.13 -9.33
C LEU A 41 16.93 -3.92 -10.42
N GLN A 42 18.01 -3.38 -10.98
CA GLN A 42 18.79 -4.03 -12.03
C GLN A 42 19.31 -5.43 -11.65
N SER A 43 19.63 -5.68 -10.37
CA SER A 43 20.08 -7.01 -9.91
C SER A 43 18.94 -7.99 -9.63
N GLN A 44 17.68 -7.55 -9.72
CA GLN A 44 16.49 -8.34 -9.41
C GLN A 44 15.74 -8.76 -10.67
N VAL A 45 15.86 -8.00 -11.76
CA VAL A 45 15.12 -8.22 -13.01
C VAL A 45 16.05 -8.68 -14.13
N PRO A 46 15.76 -9.82 -14.80
CA PRO A 46 16.48 -10.24 -16.01
C PRO A 46 16.21 -9.27 -17.17
N MET A 47 17.15 -9.07 -18.10
CA MET A 47 16.96 -8.19 -19.27
C MET A 47 16.46 -6.79 -18.86
N TYR A 48 17.03 -6.23 -17.79
CA TYR A 48 16.55 -5.00 -17.17
C TYR A 48 16.47 -3.82 -18.13
N LYS A 49 17.44 -3.69 -19.06
CA LYS A 49 17.50 -2.55 -19.98
C LYS A 49 16.39 -2.64 -21.01
N GLU A 50 16.27 -3.80 -21.63
CA GLU A 50 15.29 -4.13 -22.65
C GLU A 50 13.86 -4.06 -22.08
N ALA A 51 13.68 -4.51 -20.83
CA ALA A 51 12.42 -4.37 -20.10
C ALA A 51 12.07 -2.90 -19.78
N LEU A 52 13.07 -2.07 -19.45
CA LEU A 52 12.87 -0.65 -19.16
C LEU A 52 12.53 0.13 -20.44
N GLU A 53 13.22 -0.15 -21.54
CA GLU A 53 12.96 0.40 -22.87
C GLU A 53 11.54 0.07 -23.32
N MET A 54 11.09 -1.18 -23.14
CA MET A 54 9.71 -1.59 -23.41
C MET A 54 8.67 -0.83 -22.57
N ILE A 55 8.93 -0.61 -21.27
CA ILE A 55 8.00 0.14 -20.39
C ILE A 55 7.86 1.60 -20.83
N LEU A 56 8.94 2.18 -21.33
CA LEU A 56 9.01 3.59 -21.76
C LEU A 56 8.64 3.80 -23.24
N ASP A 57 8.16 2.75 -23.93
CA ASP A 57 7.86 2.77 -25.37
C ASP A 57 9.03 3.34 -26.21
N VAL A 58 10.28 3.08 -25.78
CA VAL A 58 11.48 3.46 -26.54
C VAL A 58 11.61 2.49 -27.70
N GLU A 59 11.54 3.00 -28.92
CA GLU A 59 11.81 2.20 -30.12
C GLU A 59 13.22 1.60 -29.97
N PRO A 60 13.38 0.27 -30.15
CA PRO A 60 14.72 -0.30 -30.23
C PRO A 60 15.47 0.46 -31.32
N GLU A 61 16.72 0.83 -31.08
CA GLU A 61 17.55 1.40 -32.15
C GLU A 61 17.55 0.39 -33.28
N ASP A 62 16.95 0.76 -34.42
CA ASP A 62 16.67 -0.11 -35.54
C ASP A 62 17.89 -0.98 -35.88
N ASP A 63 17.79 -2.29 -35.62
CA ASP A 63 18.62 -3.30 -36.26
C ASP A 63 18.27 -3.41 -37.77
N GLU A 64 17.56 -2.43 -38.36
CA GLU A 64 17.26 -2.37 -39.80
C GLU A 64 18.55 -2.45 -40.63
N ASP A 65 19.66 -1.89 -40.14
CA ASP A 65 20.97 -2.02 -40.79
C ASP A 65 21.52 -3.47 -40.74
N GLU A 66 21.20 -4.26 -39.70
CA GLU A 66 21.62 -5.68 -39.59
C GLU A 66 20.63 -6.64 -40.29
N GLU A 67 19.32 -6.33 -40.30
CA GLU A 67 18.30 -7.10 -41.01
C GLU A 67 18.39 -6.92 -42.53
N GLU A 68 18.65 -5.70 -43.04
CA GLU A 68 18.87 -5.46 -44.48
C GLU A 68 20.16 -6.10 -44.98
N GLU A 69 21.26 -6.06 -44.20
CA GLU A 69 22.53 -6.71 -44.56
C GLU A 69 22.42 -8.26 -44.58
N GLU A 70 21.61 -8.86 -43.69
CA GLU A 70 21.41 -10.32 -43.67
C GLU A 70 20.40 -10.83 -44.71
N GLU A 71 19.36 -10.06 -45.08
CA GLU A 71 18.47 -10.40 -46.20
C GLU A 71 19.23 -10.41 -47.53
N GLU A 72 20.19 -9.50 -47.73
CA GLU A 72 21.10 -9.52 -48.89
C GLU A 72 22.00 -10.77 -48.90
N GLU A 73 22.50 -11.25 -47.75
CA GLU A 73 23.28 -12.49 -47.65
C GLU A 73 22.44 -13.75 -47.94
N ASP A 74 21.21 -13.84 -47.41
CA ASP A 74 20.31 -14.98 -47.65
C ASP A 74 19.83 -15.03 -49.12
N GLU A 75 19.65 -13.89 -49.79
CA GLU A 75 19.38 -13.81 -51.24
C GLU A 75 20.60 -14.23 -52.08
N GLU A 76 21.82 -13.86 -51.67
CA GLU A 76 23.06 -14.25 -52.34
C GLU A 76 23.33 -15.77 -52.22
N ASP A 77 23.03 -16.37 -51.07
CA ASP A 77 23.10 -17.81 -50.83
C ASP A 77 22.02 -18.60 -51.62
N GLU A 78 20.83 -18.04 -51.83
CA GLU A 78 19.77 -18.66 -52.63
C GLU A 78 20.09 -18.62 -54.15
N ILE A 79 20.87 -17.63 -54.59
CA ILE A 79 21.38 -17.51 -55.98
C ILE A 79 22.51 -18.51 -56.28
N LEU A 80 23.28 -18.95 -55.28
CA LEU A 80 24.44 -19.83 -55.43
C LEU A 80 24.12 -21.34 -55.45
N GLY A 81 22.85 -21.74 -55.32
CA GLY A 81 22.36 -23.03 -55.79
C GLY A 81 22.96 -24.29 -55.13
N ASP A 82 23.32 -24.25 -53.85
CA ASP A 82 23.70 -25.47 -53.13
C ASP A 82 22.43 -26.23 -52.69
N GLU A 83 22.13 -27.35 -53.35
CA GLU A 83 20.98 -28.23 -53.06
C GLU A 83 21.10 -28.83 -51.64
N ARG A 84 20.62 -28.09 -50.63
CA ARG A 84 20.68 -28.53 -49.24
C ARG A 84 19.57 -29.52 -48.91
N ALA A 85 19.98 -30.67 -48.38
CA ALA A 85 19.12 -31.82 -48.08
C ALA A 85 17.88 -31.48 -47.22
N PRO A 86 16.71 -32.13 -47.47
CA PRO A 86 15.39 -31.73 -46.94
C PRO A 86 15.15 -32.06 -45.45
N GLY A 87 16.21 -32.12 -44.63
CA GLY A 87 16.15 -32.43 -43.20
C GLY A 87 16.72 -31.35 -42.27
N TYR A 88 17.34 -30.29 -42.80
CA TYR A 88 17.81 -29.16 -42.00
C TYR A 88 16.74 -28.06 -41.98
N ARG A 89 16.18 -27.75 -40.81
CA ARG A 89 15.36 -26.52 -40.65
C ARG A 89 16.24 -25.32 -41.02
N ARG A 90 15.70 -24.38 -41.80
CA ARG A 90 16.39 -23.13 -42.21
C ARG A 90 16.93 -22.41 -40.97
N ALA A 91 18.11 -21.80 -41.09
CA ALA A 91 18.73 -21.05 -40.00
C ALA A 91 17.80 -19.92 -39.49
N GLY A 92 17.10 -19.24 -40.41
CA GLY A 92 16.06 -18.25 -40.09
C GLY A 92 14.93 -18.78 -39.20
N ASP A 93 14.49 -20.03 -39.40
CA ASP A 93 13.42 -20.65 -38.59
C ASP A 93 13.86 -20.89 -37.13
N ARG A 94 15.16 -21.11 -36.89
CA ARG A 94 15.74 -21.22 -35.54
C ARG A 94 16.05 -19.85 -34.91
N ARG A 95 16.33 -18.82 -35.72
CA ARG A 95 16.52 -17.43 -35.27
C ARG A 95 15.20 -16.80 -34.84
N HIS A 96 14.15 -16.93 -35.64
CA HIS A 96 12.81 -16.42 -35.32
C HIS A 96 12.23 -17.03 -34.03
N LEU A 97 12.50 -18.32 -33.77
CA LEU A 97 12.16 -18.98 -32.51
C LEU A 97 12.92 -18.44 -31.29
N ARG A 98 14.16 -17.95 -31.47
CA ARG A 98 14.96 -17.32 -30.40
C ARG A 98 14.48 -15.89 -30.12
N ILE A 99 14.26 -15.11 -31.17
CA ILE A 99 13.73 -13.74 -31.07
C ILE A 99 12.37 -13.75 -30.36
N ALA A 100 11.48 -14.67 -30.73
CA ALA A 100 10.19 -14.83 -30.06
C ALA A 100 10.31 -15.25 -28.58
N SER A 101 11.30 -16.09 -28.23
CA SER A 101 11.54 -16.45 -26.83
C SER A 101 12.12 -15.29 -26.03
N ASP A 102 13.02 -14.51 -26.63
CA ASP A 102 13.65 -13.36 -25.98
C ASP A 102 12.62 -12.25 -25.75
N LEU A 103 11.72 -12.00 -26.72
CA LEU A 103 10.59 -11.08 -26.54
C LEU A 103 9.68 -11.50 -25.38
N SER A 104 9.33 -12.78 -25.28
CA SER A 104 8.50 -13.27 -24.16
C SER A 104 9.17 -13.11 -22.79
N VAL A 105 10.49 -13.26 -22.73
CA VAL A 105 11.27 -13.02 -21.52
C VAL A 105 11.26 -11.54 -21.19
N ILE A 106 11.48 -10.67 -22.17
CA ILE A 106 11.44 -9.21 -22.00
C ILE A 106 10.07 -8.76 -21.50
N GLU A 107 8.96 -9.25 -22.09
CA GLU A 107 7.60 -8.95 -21.63
C GLU A 107 7.42 -9.32 -20.16
N SER A 108 7.78 -10.55 -19.77
CA SER A 108 7.68 -10.99 -18.37
C SER A 108 8.58 -10.18 -17.41
N SER A 109 9.75 -9.76 -17.89
CA SER A 109 10.67 -8.90 -17.15
C SER A 109 10.12 -7.48 -16.99
N ALA A 110 9.45 -6.94 -18.01
CA ALA A 110 8.80 -5.65 -17.99
C ALA A 110 7.64 -5.63 -16.97
N GLU A 111 6.79 -6.66 -16.95
CA GLU A 111 5.73 -6.79 -15.94
C GLU A 111 6.31 -6.84 -14.51
N LEU A 112 7.37 -7.62 -14.30
CA LEU A 112 8.06 -7.72 -13.01
C LEU A 112 8.69 -6.39 -12.60
N LEU A 113 9.41 -5.73 -13.52
CA LEU A 113 10.06 -4.45 -13.27
C LEU A 113 9.02 -3.38 -12.93
N TYR A 114 7.98 -3.25 -13.75
CA TYR A 114 6.91 -2.28 -13.52
C TYR A 114 6.23 -2.51 -12.16
N GLY A 115 5.98 -3.76 -11.79
CA GLY A 115 5.43 -4.09 -10.48
C GLY A 115 6.33 -3.62 -9.31
N LEU A 116 7.65 -3.82 -9.41
CA LEU A 116 8.60 -3.36 -8.39
C LEU A 116 8.76 -1.84 -8.35
N ILE A 117 8.67 -1.17 -9.50
CA ILE A 117 8.62 0.30 -9.60
C ILE A 117 7.34 0.82 -8.94
N HIS A 118 6.20 0.19 -9.25
CA HIS A 118 4.89 0.55 -8.71
C HIS A 118 4.87 0.48 -7.18
N GLN A 119 5.45 -0.56 -6.58
CA GLN A 119 5.60 -0.69 -5.12
C GLN A 119 6.28 0.53 -4.49
N ARG A 120 7.33 1.06 -5.13
CA ARG A 120 8.02 2.27 -4.68
C ARG A 120 7.17 3.51 -4.96
N TYR A 121 6.60 3.60 -6.15
CA TYR A 121 5.83 4.75 -6.60
C TYR A 121 4.63 5.06 -5.70
N ILE A 122 3.84 4.07 -5.30
CA ILE A 122 2.63 4.30 -4.47
C ILE A 122 2.94 4.77 -3.03
N THR A 123 4.21 4.72 -2.61
CA THR A 123 4.68 5.32 -1.36
C THR A 123 5.22 6.74 -1.53
N SER A 124 5.43 7.18 -2.77
CA SER A 124 5.79 8.56 -3.09
C SER A 124 4.58 9.49 -2.98
N ARG A 125 4.82 10.80 -2.92
CA ARG A 125 3.75 11.82 -2.88
C ARG A 125 2.78 11.76 -4.07
N PRO A 126 3.23 11.72 -5.34
CA PRO A 126 2.30 11.63 -6.46
C PRO A 126 1.57 10.28 -6.49
N GLY A 127 2.26 9.16 -6.25
CA GLY A 127 1.64 7.84 -6.30
C GLY A 127 0.61 7.60 -5.19
N ILE A 128 0.90 8.03 -3.96
CA ILE A 128 -0.06 7.88 -2.85
C ILE A 128 -1.33 8.71 -3.06
N GLN A 129 -1.21 9.86 -3.74
CA GLN A 129 -2.35 10.70 -4.10
C GLN A 129 -3.22 10.04 -5.18
N GLN A 130 -2.61 9.47 -6.23
CA GLN A 130 -3.34 8.69 -7.23
C GLN A 130 -4.10 7.51 -6.60
N MET A 131 -3.46 6.81 -5.67
CA MET A 131 -4.10 5.70 -4.95
C MET A 131 -5.23 6.20 -4.03
N ALA A 132 -5.15 7.42 -3.51
CA ALA A 132 -6.22 8.03 -2.72
C ALA A 132 -7.47 8.29 -3.55
N GLU A 133 -7.31 8.80 -4.77
CA GLU A 133 -8.42 8.99 -5.71
C GLU A 133 -9.09 7.65 -6.05
N LYS A 134 -8.30 6.60 -6.32
CA LYS A 134 -8.83 5.24 -6.52
C LYS A 134 -9.55 4.70 -5.28
N TYR A 135 -9.01 4.97 -4.08
CA TYR A 135 -9.64 4.57 -2.83
C TYR A 135 -10.98 5.28 -2.62
N GLU A 136 -11.05 6.58 -2.86
CA GLU A 136 -12.29 7.35 -2.76
C GLU A 136 -13.37 6.86 -3.72
N LEU A 137 -12.98 6.51 -4.94
CA LEU A 137 -13.86 5.90 -5.96
C LEU A 137 -14.18 4.41 -5.68
N GLN A 138 -13.67 3.83 -4.59
CA GLN A 138 -13.91 2.45 -4.20
C GLN A 138 -13.45 1.42 -5.24
N HIS A 139 -12.38 1.72 -5.99
CA HIS A 139 -11.85 0.82 -7.01
C HIS A 139 -11.32 -0.51 -6.43
N PHE A 140 -10.82 -0.48 -5.19
CA PHE A 140 -10.28 -1.65 -4.49
C PHE A 140 -11.35 -2.53 -3.82
N GLY A 141 -12.62 -2.09 -3.85
CA GLY A 141 -13.74 -2.79 -3.24
C GLY A 141 -13.91 -2.49 -1.75
N THR A 142 -14.52 -3.44 -1.03
CA THR A 142 -14.94 -3.27 0.37
C THR A 142 -14.68 -4.51 1.21
N CYS A 143 -14.57 -4.33 2.52
CA CYS A 143 -14.35 -5.40 3.47
C CYS A 143 -15.47 -6.45 3.43
N PRO A 144 -15.14 -7.76 3.39
CA PRO A 144 -16.14 -8.83 3.37
C PRO A 144 -16.83 -9.03 4.73
N ARG A 145 -16.30 -8.46 5.82
CA ARG A 145 -16.94 -8.57 7.14
C ARG A 145 -18.18 -7.69 7.21
N VAL A 146 -19.32 -8.32 7.50
CA VAL A 146 -20.62 -7.64 7.69
C VAL A 146 -20.55 -6.47 8.67
N ASN A 147 -19.90 -6.67 9.82
CA ASN A 147 -19.81 -5.64 10.87
C ASN A 147 -18.81 -4.51 10.57
N CYS A 148 -18.11 -4.57 9.43
CA CYS A 148 -17.30 -3.45 8.93
C CYS A 148 -18.12 -2.50 8.04
N ASN A 149 -19.42 -2.77 7.83
CA ASN A 149 -20.36 -1.91 7.10
C ASN A 149 -19.82 -1.45 5.73
N SER A 150 -19.28 -2.39 4.94
CA SER A 150 -18.71 -2.11 3.63
C SER A 150 -17.58 -1.05 3.65
N CYS A 151 -16.78 -1.02 4.71
CA CYS A 151 -15.54 -0.24 4.76
C CYS A 151 -14.70 -0.47 3.50
N LYS A 152 -14.24 0.62 2.89
CA LYS A 152 -13.32 0.58 1.75
C LYS A 152 -11.99 -0.06 2.18
N VAL A 153 -11.31 -0.72 1.24
CA VAL A 153 -10.06 -1.47 1.50
C VAL A 153 -8.96 -0.98 0.59
N LEU A 154 -7.72 -1.36 0.88
CA LEU A 154 -6.54 -1.06 0.07
C LEU A 154 -5.81 -2.35 -0.33
N PRO A 155 -5.18 -2.40 -1.50
CA PRO A 155 -4.29 -3.50 -1.86
C PRO A 155 -3.06 -3.52 -0.94
N VAL A 156 -2.56 -4.71 -0.63
CA VAL A 156 -1.40 -4.92 0.23
C VAL A 156 -0.66 -6.20 -0.17
N GLY A 157 0.67 -6.16 -0.10
CA GLY A 157 1.53 -7.33 -0.13
C GLY A 157 1.80 -7.86 1.28
N LEU A 158 1.86 -9.18 1.44
CA LEU A 158 2.33 -9.79 2.70
C LEU A 158 3.84 -9.99 2.74
N ASN A 159 4.50 -9.79 1.59
CA ASN A 159 5.94 -9.82 1.43
C ASN A 159 6.32 -8.76 0.39
N ASP A 160 7.51 -8.19 0.52
CA ASP A 160 8.08 -7.24 -0.43
C ASP A 160 8.92 -7.93 -1.52
N SER A 161 9.23 -9.22 -1.35
CA SER A 161 9.86 -10.04 -2.38
C SER A 161 8.80 -10.69 -3.30
N PRO A 162 9.00 -10.69 -4.62
CA PRO A 162 8.08 -11.30 -5.57
C PRO A 162 8.07 -12.84 -5.48
N GLY A 163 7.01 -13.47 -5.97
CA GLY A 163 6.83 -14.91 -6.09
C GLY A 163 6.32 -15.60 -4.81
N HIS A 164 6.05 -14.85 -3.74
CA HIS A 164 5.62 -15.41 -2.46
C HIS A 164 4.09 -15.54 -2.34
N GLU A 165 3.38 -14.43 -2.48
CA GLU A 165 1.92 -14.38 -2.35
C GLU A 165 1.32 -13.36 -3.30
N THR A 166 0.08 -13.62 -3.69
CA THR A 166 -0.73 -12.70 -4.50
C THR A 166 -1.22 -11.52 -3.67
N VAL A 167 -1.60 -10.43 -4.34
CA VAL A 167 -2.15 -9.23 -3.71
C VAL A 167 -3.32 -9.55 -2.78
N LYS A 168 -3.30 -8.95 -1.59
CA LYS A 168 -4.38 -9.03 -0.60
C LYS A 168 -5.03 -7.66 -0.41
N LEU A 169 -6.10 -7.62 0.36
CA LEU A 169 -6.85 -6.41 0.68
C LEU A 169 -6.83 -6.15 2.19
N PHE A 170 -6.22 -5.04 2.60
CA PHE A 170 -6.21 -4.57 3.97
C PHE A 170 -7.46 -3.74 4.28
N CYS A 171 -8.12 -4.05 5.40
CA CYS A 171 -9.25 -3.27 5.90
C CYS A 171 -8.86 -2.43 7.13
N PRO A 172 -8.95 -1.09 7.05
CA PRO A 172 -8.65 -0.22 8.20
C PRO A 172 -9.69 -0.32 9.33
N SER A 173 -10.92 -0.76 9.03
CA SER A 173 -11.99 -0.89 10.04
C SER A 173 -11.76 -2.07 10.98
N CYS A 174 -11.31 -3.21 10.47
CA CYS A 174 -11.05 -4.40 11.29
C CYS A 174 -9.58 -4.78 11.47
N LEU A 175 -8.67 -4.05 10.85
CA LEU A 175 -7.22 -4.27 10.92
C LEU A 175 -6.82 -5.70 10.53
N ASP A 176 -7.41 -6.19 9.45
CA ASP A 176 -7.27 -7.58 9.00
C ASP A 176 -7.19 -7.62 7.48
N VAL A 177 -6.63 -8.71 6.96
CA VAL A 177 -6.26 -8.87 5.55
C VAL A 177 -7.11 -9.95 4.89
N TYR A 178 -7.60 -9.67 3.68
CA TYR A 178 -8.52 -10.52 2.94
C TYR A 178 -7.98 -10.85 1.55
N THR A 179 -8.35 -12.03 1.03
CA THR A 179 -8.10 -12.33 -0.38
C THR A 179 -9.16 -11.61 -1.23
N PRO A 180 -8.77 -10.97 -2.36
CA PRO A 180 -9.72 -10.38 -3.29
C PRO A 180 -10.78 -11.41 -3.71
N PRO A 181 -12.08 -11.04 -3.75
CA PRO A 181 -13.16 -12.00 -4.02
C PRO A 181 -13.17 -12.49 -5.47
N ASN A 182 -12.67 -11.68 -6.41
CA ASN A 182 -12.60 -12.05 -7.82
C ASN A 182 -11.28 -12.76 -8.13
N SER A 183 -11.35 -13.91 -8.78
CA SER A 183 -10.18 -14.74 -9.12
C SER A 183 -9.22 -14.08 -10.11
N ARG A 184 -9.64 -13.05 -10.86
CA ARG A 184 -8.76 -12.33 -11.79
C ARG A 184 -7.54 -11.68 -11.12
N PHE A 185 -7.61 -11.42 -9.81
CA PHE A 185 -6.51 -10.84 -9.04
C PHE A 185 -5.53 -11.91 -8.51
N GLN A 186 -5.76 -13.20 -8.79
CA GLN A 186 -4.89 -14.28 -8.32
C GLN A 186 -3.58 -14.40 -9.10
N THR A 187 -3.43 -13.69 -10.22
CA THR A 187 -2.17 -13.63 -10.98
C THR A 187 -1.31 -12.44 -10.58
N VAL A 188 -1.86 -11.46 -9.86
CA VAL A 188 -1.15 -10.24 -9.48
C VAL A 188 -0.35 -10.48 -8.20
N ASP A 189 0.96 -10.26 -8.27
CA ASP A 189 1.87 -10.40 -7.14
C ASP A 189 1.59 -9.32 -6.07
N GLY A 190 1.59 -9.72 -4.79
CA GLY A 190 1.41 -8.79 -3.69
C GLY A 190 2.61 -7.87 -3.47
N ALA A 191 3.82 -8.31 -3.84
CA ALA A 191 5.05 -7.53 -3.70
C ALA A 191 4.96 -6.19 -4.46
N PHE A 192 4.20 -6.14 -5.55
CA PHE A 192 4.01 -4.93 -6.35
C PHE A 192 3.25 -3.80 -5.63
N PHE A 193 2.62 -4.10 -4.50
CA PHE A 193 2.00 -3.12 -3.61
C PHE A 193 2.79 -2.94 -2.31
N GLY A 194 3.55 -3.97 -1.94
CA GLY A 194 4.37 -4.00 -0.74
C GLY A 194 3.58 -4.04 0.57
N THR A 195 4.32 -4.23 1.65
CA THR A 195 3.80 -4.36 3.01
C THR A 195 3.46 -3.00 3.65
N THR A 196 4.13 -1.94 3.20
CA THR A 196 4.12 -0.63 3.86
C THR A 196 2.98 0.28 3.41
N PHE A 197 2.54 0.14 2.16
CA PHE A 197 1.64 1.10 1.50
C PHE A 197 0.37 1.44 2.30
N PRO A 198 -0.45 0.48 2.79
CA PRO A 198 -1.68 0.82 3.51
C PRO A 198 -1.44 1.59 4.81
N SER A 199 -0.39 1.23 5.55
CA SER A 199 -0.03 1.91 6.80
C SER A 199 0.39 3.36 6.51
N LEU A 200 1.26 3.56 5.52
CA LEU A 200 1.69 4.90 5.10
C LEU A 200 0.51 5.74 4.59
N PHE A 201 -0.42 5.11 3.86
CA PHE A 201 -1.64 5.77 3.36
C PHE A 201 -2.47 6.37 4.49
N PHE A 202 -2.81 5.58 5.52
CA PHE A 202 -3.62 6.10 6.63
C PHE A 202 -2.86 7.04 7.56
N MET A 203 -1.52 6.96 7.61
CA MET A 203 -0.69 7.97 8.27
C MET A 203 -0.62 9.29 7.49
N THR A 204 -0.78 9.25 6.16
CA THR A 204 -0.75 10.43 5.29
C THR A 204 -2.11 11.13 5.24
N PHE A 205 -3.20 10.36 5.22
CA PHE A 205 -4.57 10.86 5.12
C PHE A 205 -5.37 10.63 6.41
N THR A 206 -4.95 11.27 7.49
CA THR A 206 -5.55 11.11 8.84
C THR A 206 -7.01 11.55 8.92
N ASP A 207 -7.46 12.39 7.98
CA ASP A 207 -8.79 12.98 7.95
C ASP A 207 -9.84 12.08 7.25
N LEU A 208 -9.43 10.96 6.65
CA LEU A 208 -10.35 10.03 5.99
C LEU A 208 -11.25 9.32 7.00
N ASP A 209 -12.57 9.38 6.81
CA ASP A 209 -13.53 8.62 7.62
C ASP A 209 -13.53 7.13 7.20
N ILE A 210 -13.09 6.25 8.10
CA ILE A 210 -13.03 4.80 7.90
C ILE A 210 -14.41 4.14 8.12
N GLY A 211 -15.32 4.81 8.82
CA GLY A 211 -16.65 4.30 9.16
C GLY A 211 -17.64 4.36 7.99
N GLY A 212 -17.65 3.34 7.14
CA GLY A 212 -18.62 3.18 6.06
C GLY A 212 -20.08 3.44 6.50
N GLY A 213 -20.70 4.47 5.93
CA GLY A 213 -22.15 4.61 5.74
C GLY A 213 -23.03 5.01 6.94
N LEU A 214 -22.70 4.68 8.18
CA LEU A 214 -23.58 4.99 9.32
C LEU A 214 -23.69 6.50 9.60
N ARG A 215 -22.66 7.28 9.26
CA ARG A 215 -22.68 8.73 9.40
C ARG A 215 -23.32 9.42 8.19
N ASN A 216 -23.08 8.94 6.97
CA ASN A 216 -23.63 9.57 5.76
C ASN A 216 -25.15 9.33 5.56
N ASN A 217 -25.73 8.30 6.20
CA ASN A 217 -27.19 8.12 6.21
C ASN A 217 -27.95 9.11 7.11
N THR A 218 -27.25 9.98 7.86
CA THR A 218 -27.90 11.04 8.65
C THR A 218 -28.37 12.24 7.83
N SER A 219 -28.21 12.20 6.51
CA SER A 219 -28.80 13.19 5.59
C SER A 219 -30.32 13.01 5.38
N ASN A 220 -30.90 11.89 5.81
CA ASN A 220 -32.36 11.69 5.84
C ASN A 220 -32.89 12.06 7.24
N THR A 221 -33.17 13.35 7.42
CA THR A 221 -33.50 14.01 8.71
C THR A 221 -34.75 13.48 9.43
N ILE A 222 -35.57 12.63 8.78
CA ILE A 222 -36.84 12.14 9.33
C ILE A 222 -36.66 10.81 10.09
N ASP A 223 -35.78 9.90 9.65
CA ASP A 223 -35.55 8.61 10.35
C ASP A 223 -34.63 8.74 11.58
N ALA A 224 -33.75 9.75 11.59
CA ALA A 224 -32.83 10.01 12.70
C ALA A 224 -33.57 10.37 14.00
N LEU A 225 -34.69 11.10 13.92
CA LEU A 225 -35.49 11.47 15.10
C LEU A 225 -36.23 10.28 15.71
N GLN A 226 -36.67 9.32 14.90
CA GLN A 226 -37.39 8.14 15.36
C GLN A 226 -36.46 7.05 15.92
N GLN A 227 -35.21 6.98 15.43
CA GLN A 227 -34.16 6.16 16.03
C GLN A 227 -33.55 6.76 17.31
N LEU A 228 -33.44 8.09 17.42
CA LEU A 228 -32.97 8.76 18.64
C LEU A 228 -33.89 8.51 19.85
N GLN A 229 -35.20 8.35 19.63
CA GLN A 229 -36.16 8.04 20.70
C GLN A 229 -36.22 6.56 21.10
N SER A 230 -35.75 5.64 20.24
CA SER A 230 -35.73 4.18 20.52
C SER A 230 -34.37 3.67 21.01
N GLN A 231 -33.29 4.45 20.86
CA GLN A 231 -31.92 4.07 21.24
C GLN A 231 -31.41 4.73 22.53
N SER A 232 -32.30 5.34 23.33
CA SER A 232 -31.92 6.15 24.49
C SER A 232 -31.32 5.36 25.68
N ALA A 233 -31.20 4.04 25.60
CA ALA A 233 -30.52 3.21 26.60
C ALA A 233 -29.25 2.49 26.08
N ASP A 234 -29.26 1.98 24.83
CA ASP A 234 -28.17 1.15 24.30
C ASP A 234 -27.08 1.94 23.54
N GLY A 235 -27.36 3.17 23.09
CA GLY A 235 -26.38 4.02 22.39
C GLY A 235 -25.28 4.58 23.30
N LYS A 236 -25.51 4.60 24.62
CA LYS A 236 -24.58 5.15 25.62
C LYS A 236 -23.37 4.26 25.91
N ALA A 237 -23.39 3.00 25.46
CA ALA A 237 -22.33 2.01 25.72
C ALA A 237 -21.33 1.84 24.57
N ARG A 238 -21.47 2.59 23.47
CA ARG A 238 -20.65 2.41 22.26
C ARG A 238 -19.39 3.28 22.19
N ASN A 239 -19.28 4.32 22.99
CA ASN A 239 -18.05 5.10 23.13
C ASN A 239 -18.05 5.75 24.52
N THR A 240 -17.21 5.26 25.42
CA THR A 240 -16.92 5.95 26.69
C THR A 240 -15.84 7.01 26.53
N THR A 241 -15.26 7.13 25.34
CA THR A 241 -14.29 8.17 24.97
C THR A 241 -14.88 9.55 25.31
N PRO A 242 -14.19 10.35 26.13
CA PRO A 242 -14.64 11.70 26.46
C PRO A 242 -14.85 12.56 25.21
N SER A 243 -15.98 13.27 25.13
CA SER A 243 -16.36 14.06 23.94
C SER A 243 -15.40 15.20 23.61
N ASN A 244 -14.54 15.55 24.55
CA ASN A 244 -13.49 16.56 24.40
C ASN A 244 -12.26 16.02 23.66
N VAL A 245 -12.14 14.72 23.37
CA VAL A 245 -10.99 14.13 22.67
C VAL A 245 -11.27 14.07 21.16
N THR A 246 -10.54 14.84 20.33
CA THR A 246 -10.77 14.88 18.87
C THR A 246 -9.71 14.17 18.01
N SER A 247 -8.50 13.94 18.52
CA SER A 247 -7.43 13.13 17.88
C SER A 247 -6.72 12.28 18.94
N ILE A 248 -6.24 11.08 18.62
CA ILE A 248 -5.38 10.24 19.47
C ILE A 248 -4.25 9.76 18.57
N ASN A 249 -2.99 10.03 18.93
CA ASN A 249 -1.82 9.74 18.09
C ASN A 249 -1.96 10.25 16.64
N GLY A 250 -2.57 11.43 16.46
CA GLY A 250 -2.82 12.03 15.15
C GLY A 250 -3.98 11.42 14.35
N VAL A 251 -4.74 10.46 14.93
CA VAL A 251 -5.88 9.81 14.27
C VAL A 251 -7.17 10.12 15.04
N ALA A 252 -8.25 10.44 14.32
CA ALA A 252 -9.52 10.70 14.99
C ALA A 252 -10.01 9.44 15.75
N PRO A 253 -10.52 9.54 16.99
CA PRO A 253 -10.91 8.38 17.79
C PRO A 253 -11.96 7.47 17.15
N HIS A 254 -12.79 8.02 16.26
CA HIS A 254 -13.80 7.25 15.53
C HIS A 254 -13.23 6.43 14.37
N ASN A 255 -12.04 6.78 13.89
CA ASN A 255 -11.30 6.08 12.83
C ASN A 255 -10.41 4.95 13.37
N LEU A 256 -10.24 4.89 14.68
CA LEU A 256 -9.44 3.90 15.38
C LEU A 256 -10.16 2.54 15.43
N ALA A 257 -10.04 1.78 14.34
CA ALA A 257 -10.59 0.43 14.11
C ALA A 257 -12.09 0.28 14.46
N PRO A 258 -12.99 1.02 13.78
CA PRO A 258 -14.43 1.03 14.08
C PRO A 258 -15.13 -0.34 13.96
N GLY A 259 -14.53 -1.31 13.25
CA GLY A 259 -15.04 -2.66 13.05
C GLY A 259 -14.65 -3.67 14.15
N LEU A 260 -14.02 -3.20 15.23
CA LEU A 260 -13.59 -3.99 16.39
C LEU A 260 -14.30 -3.53 17.67
N GLY A 261 -14.25 -4.36 18.72
CA GLY A 261 -14.84 -4.03 20.01
C GLY A 261 -16.33 -4.32 20.15
N THR A 262 -16.95 -3.72 21.16
CA THR A 262 -18.35 -3.97 21.53
C THR A 262 -19.31 -3.54 20.41
N GLY A 263 -20.27 -4.39 20.08
CA GLY A 263 -21.22 -4.15 18.99
C GLY A 263 -20.73 -4.56 17.59
N SER A 264 -19.42 -4.73 17.39
CA SER A 264 -18.83 -5.17 16.10
C SER A 264 -18.42 -6.64 16.08
N ILE A 265 -18.71 -7.40 17.14
CA ILE A 265 -18.48 -8.85 17.26
C ILE A 265 -19.78 -9.62 17.03
N TYR A 266 -19.78 -10.56 16.08
CA TYR A 266 -20.92 -11.43 15.83
C TYR A 266 -21.18 -12.38 17.01
N GLU A 267 -22.41 -12.39 17.52
CA GLU A 267 -22.86 -13.30 18.56
C GLU A 267 -23.72 -14.44 17.96
N PRO A 268 -23.21 -15.68 17.85
CA PRO A 268 -23.99 -16.78 17.31
C PRO A 268 -25.15 -17.14 18.25
N ARG A 269 -26.34 -17.30 17.67
CA ARG A 269 -27.57 -17.70 18.38
C ARG A 269 -28.24 -18.87 17.66
N ILE A 270 -28.75 -19.82 18.42
CA ILE A 270 -29.52 -20.97 17.94
C ILE A 270 -30.84 -20.97 18.70
N TYR A 271 -31.96 -20.92 17.99
CA TYR A 271 -33.31 -20.76 18.57
C TYR A 271 -33.42 -19.57 19.55
N GLY A 272 -32.69 -18.47 19.29
CA GLY A 272 -32.66 -17.27 20.14
C GLY A 272 -31.66 -17.32 21.30
N PHE A 273 -31.16 -18.50 21.66
CA PHE A 273 -30.19 -18.68 22.75
C PHE A 273 -28.76 -18.49 22.24
N ARG A 274 -27.94 -17.79 23.03
CA ARG A 274 -26.51 -17.65 22.76
C ARG A 274 -25.82 -19.01 22.81
N VAL A 275 -24.95 -19.27 21.83
CA VAL A 275 -24.09 -20.46 21.86
C VAL A 275 -23.02 -20.28 22.92
N SER A 276 -22.91 -21.22 23.85
CA SER A 276 -21.91 -21.20 24.92
C SER A 276 -20.48 -21.19 24.35
N GLU A 277 -19.59 -20.41 24.95
CA GLU A 277 -18.15 -20.39 24.60
C GLU A 277 -17.46 -21.75 24.86
N ARG A 278 -18.01 -22.54 25.79
CA ARG A 278 -17.54 -23.91 26.07
C ARG A 278 -17.96 -24.91 25.00
N ALA A 279 -18.93 -24.58 24.15
CA ALA A 279 -19.38 -25.47 23.09
C ALA A 279 -18.27 -25.65 22.04
N ARG A 280 -18.22 -26.82 21.38
CA ARG A 280 -17.22 -27.10 20.32
C ARG A 280 -17.36 -26.12 19.15
N SER A 281 -18.59 -25.82 18.75
CA SER A 281 -18.98 -24.83 17.74
C SER A 281 -19.25 -23.43 18.32
N GLY A 282 -18.81 -23.18 19.56
CA GLY A 282 -18.93 -21.87 20.19
C GLY A 282 -18.01 -20.83 19.53
N PRO A 283 -18.19 -19.54 19.86
CA PRO A 283 -17.29 -18.48 19.42
C PRO A 283 -15.84 -18.80 19.79
N ARG A 284 -14.91 -18.63 18.86
CA ARG A 284 -13.47 -18.81 19.06
C ARG A 284 -12.73 -17.51 18.78
N MET A 285 -11.58 -17.34 19.44
CA MET A 285 -10.64 -16.24 19.20
C MET A 285 -11.29 -14.85 19.27
N LYS A 286 -12.26 -14.67 20.19
CA LYS A 286 -12.94 -13.38 20.40
C LYS A 286 -11.95 -12.26 20.74
N TRP A 287 -10.88 -12.62 21.44
CA TRP A 287 -9.79 -11.72 21.87
C TRP A 287 -9.12 -10.99 20.69
N LEU A 288 -8.99 -11.63 19.52
CA LEU A 288 -8.45 -10.97 18.30
C LEU A 288 -9.31 -9.80 17.82
N ARG A 289 -10.58 -9.74 18.26
CA ARG A 289 -11.56 -8.73 17.85
C ARG A 289 -12.01 -7.84 19.00
N MET A 290 -11.44 -8.04 20.18
CA MET A 290 -11.70 -7.20 21.33
C MET A 290 -10.95 -5.88 21.16
N ARG A 291 -11.59 -4.80 21.61
CA ARG A 291 -11.04 -3.46 21.69
C ARG A 291 -11.59 -2.81 22.95
N PRO A 292 -10.80 -1.98 23.65
CA PRO A 292 -11.30 -1.21 24.78
C PRO A 292 -12.56 -0.41 24.41
N THR A 293 -13.49 -0.28 25.36
CA THR A 293 -14.67 0.59 25.20
C THR A 293 -14.31 2.06 25.25
N ASP A 294 -13.27 2.40 26.03
CA ASP A 294 -12.63 3.72 26.00
C ASP A 294 -11.40 3.65 25.10
N VAL A 295 -11.47 4.31 23.95
CA VAL A 295 -10.39 4.29 22.96
C VAL A 295 -9.16 5.05 23.46
N THR A 296 -9.30 5.91 24.49
CA THR A 296 -8.16 6.61 25.10
C THR A 296 -7.17 5.67 25.78
N GLU A 297 -7.56 4.44 26.14
CA GLU A 297 -6.63 3.42 26.64
C GLU A 297 -5.58 2.99 25.60
N LEU A 298 -5.80 3.30 24.33
CA LEU A 298 -4.88 3.02 23.23
C LEU A 298 -3.90 4.18 22.99
N ASP A 299 -3.97 5.25 23.77
CA ASP A 299 -3.01 6.36 23.74
C ASP A 299 -1.69 5.93 24.39
N GLU A 300 -0.83 5.30 23.59
CA GLU A 300 0.49 4.83 24.03
C GLU A 300 1.37 5.96 24.59
N MET A 301 1.26 7.16 24.03
CA MET A 301 2.02 8.34 24.49
C MET A 301 1.60 8.73 25.90
N ARG A 302 0.29 8.87 26.13
CA ARG A 302 -0.24 9.15 27.48
C ARG A 302 0.22 8.10 28.49
N ARG A 303 0.11 6.82 28.15
CA ARG A 303 0.49 5.72 29.06
C ARG A 303 1.98 5.73 29.39
N TYR A 304 2.84 5.99 28.42
CA TYR A 304 4.28 6.09 28.65
C TYR A 304 4.60 7.17 29.70
N TRP A 305 4.04 8.36 29.55
CA TRP A 305 4.29 9.48 30.46
C TRP A 305 3.61 9.35 31.82
N GLU A 306 2.46 8.66 31.90
CA GLU A 306 1.85 8.27 33.19
C GLU A 306 2.74 7.30 33.99
N GLU A 307 3.44 6.39 33.29
CA GLU A 307 4.37 5.44 33.92
C GLU A 307 5.73 6.07 34.25
N HIS A 308 6.13 7.15 33.55
CA HIS A 308 7.43 7.83 33.68
C HIS A 308 7.28 9.27 34.21
N ASP A 309 6.43 9.45 35.23
CA ASP A 309 6.09 10.76 35.81
C ASP A 309 7.31 11.53 36.40
N GLU A 310 8.41 10.83 36.69
CA GLU A 310 9.62 11.40 37.31
C GLU A 310 10.67 11.91 36.30
N ASP A 311 10.44 11.76 34.98
CA ASP A 311 11.41 12.20 33.97
C ASP A 311 11.40 13.73 33.81
N ALA A 312 12.59 14.34 33.92
CA ALA A 312 12.77 15.78 33.84
C ALA A 312 12.40 16.41 32.47
N ASP A 313 12.23 15.57 31.45
CA ASP A 313 11.81 15.95 30.10
C ASP A 313 10.31 15.67 29.84
N ARG A 314 9.51 15.38 30.87
CA ARG A 314 8.04 15.21 30.76
C ARG A 314 7.43 16.46 30.09
N PRO A 315 6.75 16.31 28.94
CA PRO A 315 6.02 17.41 28.31
C PRO A 315 4.96 17.98 29.25
N ASP A 316 4.63 19.26 29.10
CA ASP A 316 3.57 19.90 29.90
C ASP A 316 2.24 19.12 29.74
N ASP A 317 1.36 19.15 30.75
CA ASP A 317 0.08 18.44 30.70
C ASP A 317 -0.78 18.81 29.47
N ASP A 318 -0.61 20.01 28.92
CA ASP A 318 -1.25 20.46 27.68
C ASP A 318 -0.67 19.74 26.44
N ASP A 319 0.64 19.45 26.43
CA ASP A 319 1.32 18.71 25.36
C ASP A 319 1.05 17.18 25.47
N LEU A 320 0.92 16.65 26.69
CA LEU A 320 0.50 15.27 26.94
C LEU A 320 -0.98 15.01 26.63
N ASN A 321 -1.80 16.06 26.76
CA ASN A 321 -3.19 16.07 26.37
C ASN A 321 -3.39 16.63 24.96
N MET A 322 -2.40 16.52 24.07
CA MET A 322 -2.56 16.73 22.60
C MET A 322 -3.45 15.65 21.94
N VAL A 323 -4.48 15.20 22.66
CA VAL A 323 -5.78 14.90 22.07
C VAL A 323 -6.37 16.26 21.74
N ASP A 324 -6.42 16.67 20.47
CA ASP A 324 -6.95 17.99 20.11
C ASP A 324 -8.29 18.20 20.84
N VAL A 325 -8.35 19.12 21.80
CA VAL A 325 -9.55 19.34 22.61
C VAL A 325 -10.36 20.45 21.99
N ALA A 326 -11.63 20.18 21.68
CA ALA A 326 -12.54 21.24 21.26
C ALA A 326 -12.82 22.20 22.44
N GLU A 327 -12.00 23.23 22.60
CA GLU A 327 -12.31 24.33 23.52
C GLU A 327 -13.58 25.05 23.02
N GLY A 328 -14.61 25.02 23.86
CA GLY A 328 -15.88 25.67 23.57
C GLY A 328 -15.75 27.18 23.50
N GLY A 329 -15.79 27.74 22.28
CA GLY A 329 -16.34 29.07 22.02
C GLY A 329 -15.35 30.20 21.69
N LYS A 330 -15.37 30.59 20.42
CA LYS A 330 -14.91 31.87 19.83
C LYS A 330 -13.40 32.17 19.91
N GLY A 331 -12.67 31.78 18.86
CA GLY A 331 -11.35 32.32 18.54
C GLY A 331 -10.93 31.99 17.11
N THR A 332 -10.46 32.99 16.38
CA THR A 332 -10.03 33.04 14.96
C THR A 332 -9.01 31.99 14.52
N PRO A 333 -8.92 31.64 13.21
CA PRO A 333 -7.97 30.66 12.71
C PRO A 333 -6.54 31.20 12.80
N VAL A 334 -5.68 30.54 13.58
CA VAL A 334 -4.25 30.87 13.65
C VAL A 334 -3.49 29.86 12.80
N ASP A 335 -3.11 30.32 11.62
CA ASP A 335 -2.07 29.79 10.76
C ASP A 335 -0.82 29.46 11.59
N ARG A 336 -0.46 28.18 11.73
CA ARG A 336 0.78 27.76 12.41
C ARG A 336 1.59 26.78 11.57
N ARG A 337 2.20 27.34 10.52
CA ARG A 337 3.49 26.86 10.01
C ARG A 337 4.56 27.13 11.07
N LYS A 338 4.74 26.24 12.05
CA LYS A 338 5.79 26.37 13.07
C LYS A 338 7.16 26.10 12.41
N LYS A 339 7.97 27.16 12.35
CA LYS A 339 9.40 27.14 12.00
C LYS A 339 10.17 26.25 12.98
N ALA A 340 11.06 25.42 12.43
CA ALA A 340 12.02 24.62 13.18
C ALA A 340 12.82 25.49 14.17
N ILE A 341 12.84 25.06 15.44
CA ILE A 341 13.68 25.65 16.47
C ILE A 341 15.14 25.24 16.19
N ARG A 342 15.97 26.20 15.78
CA ARG A 342 17.43 26.05 15.76
C ARG A 342 17.93 25.91 17.19
N THR A 343 18.35 24.72 17.58
CA THR A 343 19.16 24.52 18.80
C THR A 343 20.52 25.19 18.61
N ARG A 344 20.76 26.25 19.39
CA ARG A 344 22.08 26.90 19.54
C ARG A 344 23.04 25.92 20.22
N ARG A 345 24.01 25.39 19.48
CA ARG A 345 25.18 24.71 20.09
C ARG A 345 26.04 25.74 20.83
N ARG A 346 26.24 25.51 22.12
CA ARG A 346 27.18 26.24 22.98
C ARG A 346 28.57 25.60 22.84
N PRO A 347 29.68 26.35 22.69
CA PRO A 347 30.99 25.76 22.49
C PRO A 347 31.59 25.33 23.83
N THR A 348 32.02 24.08 23.95
CA THR A 348 32.89 23.61 25.04
C THR A 348 34.22 23.18 24.45
N ASN A 349 35.27 23.81 24.96
CA ASN A 349 36.66 23.65 24.54
C ASN A 349 37.29 22.43 25.24
N GLY A 350 37.89 21.53 24.44
CA GLY A 350 39.08 20.72 24.76
C GLY A 350 38.99 19.58 25.78
N SER A 351 39.10 18.33 25.32
CA SER A 351 40.29 17.47 25.50
C SER A 351 40.07 16.02 25.03
N ASN A 352 41.08 15.51 24.31
CA ASN A 352 41.40 14.14 23.88
C ASN A 352 40.52 12.96 24.36
N ALA A 353 39.96 12.19 23.41
CA ALA A 353 40.11 10.72 23.33
C ALA A 353 39.52 10.17 22.01
N ALA A 354 40.22 9.20 21.45
CA ALA A 354 39.97 8.38 20.26
C ALA A 354 38.51 8.27 19.75
N GLY A 355 38.30 8.63 18.48
CA GLY A 355 37.07 8.35 17.74
C GLY A 355 37.07 6.94 17.17
N GLY A 356 36.17 6.08 17.66
CA GLY A 356 35.72 4.87 16.99
C GLY A 356 34.36 5.13 16.34
N SER A 357 34.20 4.79 15.06
CA SER A 357 32.93 4.93 14.35
C SER A 357 31.98 3.77 14.68
N PRO A 358 30.65 3.97 14.72
CA PRO A 358 29.68 2.98 15.20
C PRO A 358 29.36 1.81 14.23
N MET A 359 30.19 1.58 13.21
CA MET A 359 29.97 0.54 12.19
C MET A 359 31.30 -0.18 11.90
N ASP A 360 31.80 -0.91 12.89
CA ASP A 360 32.93 -1.83 12.71
C ASP A 360 32.43 -3.26 13.01
N THR A 361 32.09 -4.01 11.96
CA THR A 361 31.69 -5.41 12.05
C THR A 361 32.88 -6.30 11.68
N ASN A 362 33.78 -6.52 12.64
CA ASN A 362 34.83 -7.52 12.53
C ASN A 362 34.93 -8.36 13.80
N GLY A 363 34.56 -9.62 13.67
CA GLY A 363 35.17 -10.72 14.44
C GLY A 363 34.38 -11.24 15.63
N VAL A 364 33.62 -12.33 15.42
CA VAL A 364 33.40 -13.32 16.47
C VAL A 364 33.73 -14.70 15.91
N GLY A 365 34.98 -15.12 16.10
CA GLY A 365 35.43 -16.49 15.94
C GLY A 365 35.94 -17.01 17.28
N ALA A 366 35.35 -18.11 17.72
CA ALA A 366 35.87 -19.13 18.63
C ALA A 366 36.42 -18.73 20.02
N ALA A 367 35.86 -19.33 21.07
CA ALA A 367 36.63 -20.23 21.94
C ALA A 367 35.70 -21.07 22.83
N ALA A 368 36.00 -22.37 22.87
CA ALA A 368 35.49 -23.33 23.83
C ALA A 368 36.11 -23.10 25.22
N GLY A 369 35.36 -23.51 26.25
CA GLY A 369 35.79 -23.74 27.62
C GLY A 369 34.81 -24.69 28.29
#